data_AF-A0A0E3R423-F1
#
_entry.id   AF-A0A0E3R423-F1
#
_cell.length_a   1.000
_cell.length_b   1.000
_cell.length_c   1.000
_cell.angle_alpha   90.00
_cell.angle_beta   90.00
_cell.angle_gamma   90.00
#
_symmetry.space_group_name_H-M   'P 1'
#
loop_
_entity.id
_entity.type
_entity.pdbx_description
1 polymer ?
#
loop_
_entity_poly.entity_id
_entity_poly.type
_entity_poly.pdbx_seq_one_letter_code
_entity_poly.pdbx_strand_id
1 'polypeptide(L)'
;MRVKRIGEGMSAGKIEIEGSAGMHVGTEMKGGEIVVYGDADSWAGMEMTGGLLTIKGNAGDHVGCAYRGKWHGMKGGRIVIEGSVRHQLGGGMDGGEIIVEGDVKSFCGIRQNGGLIFVKGSALRGVGAEMAGGTIVIGGKIERFSPGFEFVSMENSVTSGEVELIGEFKKFTGDYAINKRAKGTLYVVADTNPEL
;
A
#
# COMPACT_ATOMS: atom_id res chain seq x y z
N MET A 1 -16.87 -5.37 -14.79
CA MET A 1 -15.86 -5.57 -15.85
C MET A 1 -15.58 -7.07 -16.06
N ARG A 2 -15.23 -7.55 -17.27
CA ARG A 2 -15.28 -9.00 -17.62
C ARG A 2 -13.94 -9.78 -17.61
N VAL A 3 -12.82 -9.21 -18.03
CA VAL A 3 -11.54 -9.95 -18.16
C VAL A 3 -10.72 -9.83 -16.89
N LYS A 4 -10.32 -10.97 -16.31
CA LYS A 4 -9.57 -11.09 -15.05
C LYS A 4 -8.18 -11.66 -15.33
N ARG A 5 -7.27 -11.54 -14.36
CA ARG A 5 -5.94 -12.19 -14.37
C ARG A 5 -5.03 -11.79 -15.54
N ILE A 6 -5.20 -10.56 -16.04
CA ILE A 6 -4.33 -10.06 -17.11
C ILE A 6 -2.90 -9.89 -16.55
N GLY A 7 -1.92 -10.49 -17.23
CA GLY A 7 -0.51 -10.42 -16.81
C GLY A 7 -0.18 -11.23 -15.55
N GLU A 8 -1.03 -12.19 -15.16
CA GLU A 8 -0.72 -13.09 -14.04
C GLU A 8 0.59 -13.86 -14.28
N GLY A 9 1.50 -13.82 -13.30
CA GLY A 9 2.79 -14.50 -13.36
C GLY A 9 3.80 -13.92 -14.37
N MET A 10 3.51 -12.76 -14.97
CA MET A 10 4.37 -12.12 -15.96
C MET A 10 5.77 -11.84 -15.40
N SER A 11 6.81 -12.20 -16.17
CA SER A 11 8.21 -12.07 -15.75
C SER A 11 9.01 -11.01 -16.52
N ALA A 12 8.56 -10.61 -17.71
CA ALA A 12 9.19 -9.58 -18.54
C ALA A 12 8.20 -9.08 -19.60
N GLY A 13 8.57 -8.01 -20.33
CA GLY A 13 7.76 -7.42 -21.39
C GLY A 13 6.87 -6.28 -20.91
N LYS A 14 5.90 -5.87 -21.74
CA LYS A 14 4.94 -4.80 -21.45
C LYS A 14 3.52 -5.20 -21.85
N ILE A 15 2.54 -4.92 -21.00
CA ILE A 15 1.11 -5.01 -21.32
C ILE A 15 0.48 -3.63 -21.13
N GLU A 16 -0.23 -3.14 -22.14
CA GLU A 16 -1.01 -1.91 -22.07
C GLU A 16 -2.49 -2.24 -22.22
N ILE A 17 -3.28 -1.80 -21.26
CA ILE A 17 -4.73 -1.99 -21.21
C ILE A 17 -5.38 -0.62 -21.40
N GLU A 18 -5.80 -0.33 -22.62
CA GLU A 18 -6.53 0.88 -23.02
C GLU A 18 -7.97 0.86 -22.49
N GLY A 19 -8.10 0.97 -21.16
CA GLY A 19 -9.35 0.89 -20.43
C GLY A 19 -9.15 0.31 -19.03
N SER A 20 -10.23 -0.15 -18.41
CA SER A 20 -10.16 -0.78 -17.08
C SER A 20 -9.60 -2.21 -17.13
N ALA A 21 -9.15 -2.73 -15.98
CA ALA A 21 -8.73 -4.12 -15.71
C ALA A 21 -9.68 -4.80 -14.70
N GLY A 22 -10.05 -6.07 -14.92
CA GLY A 22 -10.85 -6.83 -13.94
C GLY A 22 -9.98 -7.34 -12.79
N MET A 23 -10.55 -8.20 -11.95
CA MET A 23 -9.85 -8.69 -10.76
C MET A 23 -8.53 -9.39 -11.13
N HIS A 24 -7.55 -9.31 -10.23
CA HIS A 24 -6.27 -10.04 -10.32
C HIS A 24 -5.30 -9.57 -11.43
N VAL A 25 -5.43 -8.36 -11.97
CA VAL A 25 -4.38 -7.82 -12.87
C VAL A 25 -3.01 -7.84 -12.19
N GLY A 26 -2.00 -8.38 -12.87
CA GLY A 26 -0.63 -8.47 -12.36
C GLY A 26 -0.44 -9.34 -11.11
N THR A 27 -1.38 -10.25 -10.79
CA THR A 27 -1.18 -11.23 -9.71
C THR A 27 0.11 -12.03 -9.95
N GLU A 28 0.91 -12.24 -8.91
CA GLU A 28 2.18 -12.99 -8.94
C GLU A 28 3.20 -12.46 -9.98
N MET A 29 3.06 -11.20 -10.43
CA MET A 29 4.01 -10.59 -11.36
C MET A 29 5.42 -10.57 -10.76
N LYS A 30 6.40 -10.93 -11.57
CA LYS A 30 7.83 -11.07 -11.21
C LYS A 30 8.71 -10.03 -11.91
N GLY A 31 8.25 -9.49 -13.04
CA GLY A 31 8.99 -8.51 -13.82
C GLY A 31 8.22 -8.03 -15.04
N GLY A 32 8.77 -7.04 -15.75
CA GLY A 32 8.09 -6.33 -16.83
C GLY A 32 7.21 -5.18 -16.32
N GLU A 33 6.32 -4.70 -17.20
CA GLU A 33 5.44 -3.56 -16.93
C GLU A 33 4.00 -3.85 -17.37
N ILE A 34 3.02 -3.48 -16.53
CA ILE A 34 1.61 -3.46 -16.89
C ILE A 34 1.08 -2.05 -16.63
N VAL A 35 0.43 -1.45 -17.64
CA VAL A 35 -0.25 -0.15 -17.53
C VAL A 35 -1.74 -0.33 -17.79
N VAL A 36 -2.57 0.06 -16.83
CA VAL A 36 -4.03 0.11 -16.93
C VAL A 36 -4.43 1.57 -17.05
N TYR A 37 -4.95 2.00 -18.21
CA TYR A 37 -5.34 3.40 -18.44
C TYR A 37 -6.69 3.79 -17.79
N GLY A 38 -7.46 2.80 -17.31
CA GLY A 38 -8.66 3.01 -16.50
C GLY A 38 -8.53 2.49 -15.07
N ASP A 39 -9.66 2.06 -14.49
CA ASP A 39 -9.72 1.48 -13.15
C ASP A 39 -9.27 0.00 -13.12
N ALA A 40 -8.78 -0.48 -11.98
CA ALA A 40 -8.59 -1.91 -11.71
C ALA A 40 -9.54 -2.41 -10.61
N ASP A 41 -10.15 -3.58 -10.82
CA ASP A 41 -10.94 -4.24 -9.76
C ASP A 41 -10.01 -4.84 -8.67
N SER A 42 -10.59 -5.53 -7.68
CA SER A 42 -9.86 -6.04 -6.52
C SER A 42 -8.72 -7.03 -6.85
N TRP A 43 -7.77 -7.16 -5.91
CA TRP A 43 -6.59 -8.04 -5.97
C TRP A 43 -5.58 -7.69 -7.07
N ALA A 44 -5.52 -6.44 -7.50
CA ALA A 44 -4.45 -5.97 -8.38
C ALA A 44 -3.08 -6.17 -7.70
N GLY A 45 -2.12 -6.78 -8.40
CA GLY A 45 -0.77 -7.03 -7.88
C GLY A 45 -0.67 -7.97 -6.67
N MET A 46 -1.68 -8.81 -6.42
CA MET A 46 -1.64 -9.80 -5.32
C MET A 46 -0.40 -10.69 -5.43
N GLU A 47 0.33 -10.88 -4.35
CA GLU A 47 1.57 -11.69 -4.30
C GLU A 47 2.65 -11.31 -5.33
N MET A 48 2.70 -10.05 -5.74
CA MET A 48 3.76 -9.52 -6.62
C MET A 48 5.15 -9.65 -5.97
N THR A 49 6.14 -10.03 -6.79
CA THR A 49 7.54 -10.19 -6.37
C THR A 49 8.51 -9.31 -7.15
N GLY A 50 8.08 -8.73 -8.26
CA GLY A 50 8.86 -7.78 -9.06
C GLY A 50 8.05 -7.18 -10.22
N GLY A 51 8.64 -6.22 -10.93
CA GLY A 51 7.99 -5.49 -12.04
C GLY A 51 7.31 -4.18 -11.61
N LEU A 52 6.63 -3.55 -12.56
CA LEU A 52 5.88 -2.31 -12.38
C LEU A 52 4.43 -2.49 -12.82
N LEU A 53 3.48 -2.22 -11.92
CA LEU A 53 2.06 -2.16 -12.22
C LEU A 53 1.58 -0.71 -12.01
N THR A 54 1.15 -0.06 -13.09
CA THR A 54 0.58 1.29 -13.05
C THR A 54 -0.91 1.25 -13.35
N ILE A 55 -1.73 1.85 -12.49
CA ILE A 55 -3.18 2.01 -12.66
C ILE A 55 -3.49 3.51 -12.67
N LYS A 56 -3.93 4.02 -13.82
CA LYS A 56 -4.26 5.44 -14.01
C LYS A 56 -5.57 5.84 -13.33
N GLY A 57 -6.48 4.90 -13.14
CA GLY A 57 -7.73 5.11 -12.42
C GLY A 57 -7.65 4.71 -10.94
N ASN A 58 -8.80 4.31 -10.41
CA ASN A 58 -8.95 3.78 -9.06
C ASN A 58 -8.66 2.28 -9.02
N ALA A 59 -8.38 1.78 -7.81
CA ALA A 59 -8.26 0.34 -7.57
C ALA A 59 -9.29 -0.16 -6.54
N GLY A 60 -9.68 -1.42 -6.68
CA GLY A 60 -10.59 -2.11 -5.76
C GLY A 60 -9.99 -2.38 -4.38
N ASP A 61 -10.45 -3.47 -3.77
CA ASP A 61 -9.95 -3.94 -2.47
C ASP A 61 -8.69 -4.82 -2.66
N HIS A 62 -7.89 -4.98 -1.61
CA HIS A 62 -6.82 -5.99 -1.55
C HIS A 62 -5.70 -5.82 -2.58
N VAL A 63 -5.37 -4.60 -2.98
CA VAL A 63 -4.19 -4.34 -3.84
C VAL A 63 -2.91 -4.77 -3.12
N GLY A 64 -2.01 -5.47 -3.81
CA GLY A 64 -0.70 -5.87 -3.26
C GLY A 64 -0.79 -6.78 -2.04
N CYS A 65 -1.89 -7.52 -1.85
CA CYS A 65 -2.11 -8.30 -0.65
C CYS A 65 -1.52 -9.72 -0.73
N ALA A 66 -1.57 -10.44 0.39
CA ALA A 66 -1.41 -11.88 0.47
C ALA A 66 -2.67 -12.62 0.01
N TYR A 67 -2.50 -13.83 -0.53
CA TYR A 67 -3.65 -14.72 -0.75
C TYR A 67 -4.32 -15.10 0.58
N ARG A 68 -5.61 -15.46 0.52
CA ARG A 68 -6.39 -15.84 1.71
C ARG A 68 -5.75 -17.01 2.44
N GLY A 69 -5.63 -16.89 3.76
CA GLY A 69 -4.99 -17.88 4.62
C GLY A 69 -3.47 -17.82 4.65
N LYS A 70 -2.83 -17.00 3.81
CA LYS A 70 -1.39 -16.71 3.91
C LYS A 70 -1.12 -15.49 4.78
N TRP A 71 0.05 -15.51 5.41
CA TRP A 71 0.59 -14.42 6.21
C TRP A 71 1.53 -13.51 5.42
N HIS A 72 2.04 -14.00 4.29
CA HIS A 72 3.10 -13.41 3.49
C HIS A 72 2.61 -13.19 2.06
N GLY A 73 2.52 -11.93 1.65
CA GLY A 73 1.93 -11.49 0.39
C GLY A 73 2.95 -10.94 -0.59
N MET A 74 2.73 -9.71 -1.06
CA MET A 74 3.66 -9.00 -1.94
C MET A 74 5.05 -8.89 -1.29
N LYS A 75 6.10 -9.23 -2.04
CA LYS A 75 7.50 -9.27 -1.56
C LYS A 75 8.41 -8.28 -2.30
N GLY A 76 7.97 -7.77 -3.43
CA GLY A 76 8.77 -6.90 -4.29
C GLY A 76 7.94 -6.36 -5.45
N GLY A 77 8.58 -5.53 -6.27
CA GLY A 77 7.90 -4.79 -7.34
C GLY A 77 7.30 -3.48 -6.83
N ARG A 78 6.78 -2.71 -7.78
CA ARG A 78 6.19 -1.39 -7.53
C ARG A 78 4.79 -1.32 -8.12
N ILE A 79 3.83 -0.89 -7.30
CA ILE A 79 2.45 -0.63 -7.71
C ILE A 79 2.21 0.88 -7.58
N VAL A 80 1.78 1.53 -8.66
CA VAL A 80 1.45 2.96 -8.68
C VAL A 80 -0.02 3.12 -9.07
N ILE A 81 -0.80 3.81 -8.26
CA ILE A 81 -2.22 4.08 -8.48
C ILE A 81 -2.44 5.59 -8.43
N GLU A 82 -2.86 6.17 -9.56
CA GLU A 82 -3.11 7.61 -9.66
C GLU A 82 -4.47 8.02 -9.06
N GLY A 83 -5.39 7.07 -8.91
CA GLY A 83 -6.67 7.27 -8.21
C GLY A 83 -6.64 6.86 -6.74
N SER A 84 -7.83 6.51 -6.23
CA SER A 84 -8.03 6.02 -4.86
C SER A 84 -8.09 4.49 -4.80
N VAL A 85 -7.84 3.95 -3.61
CA VAL A 85 -8.01 2.53 -3.28
C VAL A 85 -9.13 2.36 -2.26
N ARG A 86 -9.85 1.24 -2.34
CA ARG A 86 -10.85 0.87 -1.33
C ARG A 86 -10.17 0.34 -0.06
N HIS A 87 -10.35 -0.93 0.30
CA HIS A 87 -9.90 -1.46 1.58
C HIS A 87 -8.70 -2.41 1.44
N GLN A 88 -7.96 -2.61 2.54
CA GLN A 88 -6.90 -3.63 2.65
C GLN A 88 -5.76 -3.52 1.63
N LEU A 89 -5.39 -2.29 1.27
CA LEU A 89 -4.16 -2.01 0.52
C LEU A 89 -2.95 -2.63 1.25
N GLY A 90 -2.12 -3.41 0.55
CA GLY A 90 -0.90 -4.01 1.10
C GLY A 90 -1.13 -4.99 2.26
N GLY A 91 -2.31 -5.62 2.34
CA GLY A 91 -2.62 -6.56 3.43
C GLY A 91 -1.69 -7.77 3.45
N GLY A 92 -0.84 -7.91 4.47
CA GLY A 92 0.17 -8.98 4.56
C GLY A 92 1.42 -8.74 3.70
N MET A 93 1.72 -7.49 3.33
CA MET A 93 2.89 -7.12 2.53
C MET A 93 4.20 -7.35 3.29
N ASP A 94 5.15 -8.03 2.66
CA ASP A 94 6.50 -8.30 3.19
C ASP A 94 7.58 -7.42 2.56
N GLY A 95 7.32 -6.86 1.38
CA GLY A 95 8.30 -6.07 0.62
C GLY A 95 7.72 -5.45 -0.64
N GLY A 96 8.52 -4.63 -1.32
CA GLY A 96 8.11 -3.82 -2.47
C GLY A 96 7.56 -2.45 -2.07
N GLU A 97 6.97 -1.76 -3.05
CA GLU A 97 6.44 -0.41 -2.88
C GLU A 97 5.04 -0.28 -3.47
N ILE A 98 4.13 0.36 -2.73
CA ILE A 98 2.81 0.74 -3.22
C ILE A 98 2.61 2.24 -3.02
N ILE A 99 2.33 2.95 -4.11
CA ILE A 99 2.10 4.40 -4.12
C ILE A 99 0.67 4.66 -4.60
N VAL A 100 -0.06 5.45 -3.83
CA VAL A 100 -1.45 5.87 -4.11
C VAL A 100 -1.52 7.38 -4.06
N GLU A 101 -1.85 8.02 -5.18
CA GLU A 101 -2.01 9.48 -5.25
C GLU A 101 -3.32 9.96 -4.61
N GLY A 102 -4.37 9.13 -4.62
CA GLY A 102 -5.66 9.42 -3.99
C GLY A 102 -5.75 8.94 -2.54
N ASP A 103 -6.98 8.62 -2.13
CA ASP A 103 -7.29 8.17 -0.77
C ASP A 103 -7.25 6.63 -0.66
N VAL A 104 -7.14 6.15 0.59
CA VAL A 104 -7.42 4.76 0.95
C VAL A 104 -8.55 4.69 1.97
N LYS A 105 -9.36 3.63 1.96
CA LYS A 105 -10.37 3.41 3.00
C LYS A 105 -9.76 2.69 4.20
N SER A 106 -10.35 1.57 4.63
CA SER A 106 -9.96 0.94 5.90
C SER A 106 -8.82 -0.07 5.71
N PHE A 107 -8.05 -0.28 6.76
CA PHE A 107 -7.08 -1.38 6.89
C PHE A 107 -5.91 -1.33 5.89
N CYS A 108 -5.46 -0.12 5.56
CA CYS A 108 -4.21 0.08 4.81
C CYS A 108 -3.03 -0.52 5.59
N GLY A 109 -2.25 -1.40 4.97
CA GLY A 109 -1.10 -2.08 5.56
C GLY A 109 -1.45 -3.06 6.69
N ILE A 110 -2.67 -3.61 6.71
CA ILE A 110 -3.05 -4.59 7.73
C ILE A 110 -2.11 -5.81 7.69
N ARG A 111 -1.54 -6.20 8.83
CA ARG A 111 -0.55 -7.29 8.94
C ARG A 111 0.71 -7.10 8.08
N GLN A 112 1.10 -5.87 7.78
CA GLN A 112 2.35 -5.59 7.06
C GLN A 112 3.58 -6.05 7.87
N ASN A 113 4.52 -6.72 7.21
CA ASN A 113 5.80 -7.17 7.77
C ASN A 113 7.00 -6.40 7.20
N GLY A 114 6.85 -5.79 6.03
CA GLY A 114 7.91 -5.04 5.36
C GLY A 114 7.40 -4.21 4.17
N GLY A 115 8.33 -3.63 3.41
CA GLY A 115 8.00 -2.76 2.27
C GLY A 115 7.52 -1.36 2.66
N LEU A 116 7.13 -0.60 1.64
CA LEU A 116 6.65 0.77 1.75
C LEU A 116 5.24 0.89 1.17
N ILE A 117 4.34 1.53 1.92
CA ILE A 117 3.06 2.01 1.42
C ILE A 117 3.03 3.53 1.58
N PHE A 118 2.90 4.26 0.48
CA PHE A 118 2.71 5.70 0.47
C PHE A 118 1.34 6.04 -0.08
N VAL A 119 0.53 6.72 0.73
CA VAL A 119 -0.76 7.26 0.33
C VAL A 119 -0.68 8.77 0.45
N LYS A 120 -0.79 9.49 -0.66
CA LYS A 120 -0.73 10.96 -0.68
C LYS A 120 -2.01 11.59 -0.13
N GLY A 121 -3.15 10.93 -0.33
CA GLY A 121 -4.44 11.33 0.25
C GLY A 121 -4.63 10.87 1.69
N SER A 122 -5.89 10.73 2.07
CA SER A 122 -6.33 10.41 3.43
C SER A 122 -6.62 8.91 3.61
N ALA A 123 -6.68 8.48 4.86
CA ALA A 123 -7.05 7.13 5.27
C ALA A 123 -8.23 7.12 6.25
N LEU A 124 -9.13 6.15 6.13
CA LEU A 124 -10.32 6.11 6.99
C LEU A 124 -10.02 5.59 8.41
N ARG A 125 -9.53 4.34 8.52
CA ARG A 125 -9.31 3.69 9.83
C ARG A 125 -8.41 2.47 9.73
N GLY A 126 -7.81 2.08 10.85
CA GLY A 126 -7.08 0.82 10.96
C GLY A 126 -5.82 0.77 10.11
N VAL A 127 -5.21 1.93 9.85
CA VAL A 127 -3.90 2.01 9.18
C VAL A 127 -2.88 1.27 10.03
N GLY A 128 -2.10 0.40 9.40
CA GLY A 128 -1.07 -0.42 10.06
C GLY A 128 -1.60 -1.37 11.11
N ALA A 129 -2.91 -1.66 11.13
CA ALA A 129 -3.48 -2.60 12.10
C ALA A 129 -2.74 -3.94 12.02
N GLU A 130 -2.29 -4.44 13.16
CA GLU A 130 -1.53 -5.68 13.27
C GLU A 130 -0.19 -5.69 12.50
N MET A 131 0.38 -4.54 12.13
CA MET A 131 1.68 -4.51 11.45
C MET A 131 2.82 -4.93 12.38
N ALA A 132 3.71 -5.79 11.87
CA ALA A 132 4.92 -6.23 12.56
C ALA A 132 6.18 -5.48 12.08
N GLY A 133 6.13 -4.89 10.89
CA GLY A 133 7.25 -4.18 10.26
C GLY A 133 6.81 -3.43 9.01
N GLY A 134 7.77 -2.84 8.31
CA GLY A 134 7.52 -1.99 7.14
C GLY A 134 7.19 -0.55 7.50
N THR A 135 7.00 0.26 6.45
CA THR A 135 6.71 1.69 6.57
C THR A 135 5.39 2.02 5.87
N ILE A 136 4.54 2.79 6.55
CA ILE A 136 3.35 3.40 5.96
C ILE A 136 3.48 4.91 6.12
N VAL A 137 3.20 5.65 5.05
CA VAL A 137 3.17 7.12 5.06
C VAL A 137 1.81 7.58 4.54
N ILE A 138 1.10 8.38 5.34
CA ILE A 138 -0.18 9.01 4.98
C ILE A 138 0.03 10.52 4.86
N GLY A 139 -0.13 11.06 3.65
CA GLY A 139 0.02 12.47 3.33
C GLY A 139 -1.20 13.34 3.64
N GLY A 140 -2.34 12.72 3.96
CA GLY A 140 -3.56 13.39 4.40
C GLY A 140 -3.96 13.03 5.83
N LYS A 141 -5.27 13.05 6.10
CA LYS A 141 -5.82 12.79 7.42
C LYS A 141 -6.05 11.30 7.67
N ILE A 142 -5.81 10.84 8.88
CA ILE A 142 -6.30 9.54 9.37
C ILE A 142 -7.54 9.78 10.23
N GLU A 143 -8.73 9.51 9.69
CA GLU A 143 -9.99 9.87 10.36
C GLU A 143 -10.21 9.13 11.69
N ARG A 144 -9.69 7.90 11.81
CA ARG A 144 -9.77 7.10 13.03
C ARG A 144 -8.45 6.38 13.26
N PHE A 145 -7.59 7.03 14.02
CA PHE A 145 -6.27 6.51 14.36
C PHE A 145 -6.35 5.27 15.26
N SER A 146 -5.39 4.36 15.11
CA SER A 146 -5.34 3.10 15.84
C SER A 146 -4.65 3.29 17.19
N PRO A 147 -5.25 2.86 18.33
CA PRO A 147 -4.67 3.08 19.66
C PRO A 147 -3.41 2.24 19.96
N GLY A 148 -3.05 1.29 19.09
CA GLY A 148 -1.88 0.43 19.25
C GLY A 148 -0.55 1.04 18.79
N PHE A 149 -0.54 2.34 18.49
CA PHE A 149 0.63 3.09 18.03
C PHE A 149 1.06 4.13 19.07
N GLU A 150 2.37 4.26 19.25
CA GLU A 150 2.96 5.26 20.14
C GLU A 150 3.68 6.33 19.31
N PHE A 151 3.49 7.60 19.67
CA PHE A 151 4.22 8.71 19.08
C PHE A 151 5.72 8.61 19.43
N VAL A 152 6.58 8.90 18.46
CA VAL A 152 8.03 8.80 18.60
C VAL A 152 8.70 10.17 18.43
N SER A 153 8.45 10.84 17.31
CA SER A 153 9.14 12.08 16.93
C SER A 153 8.36 12.84 15.87
N MET A 154 8.74 14.11 15.70
CA MET A 154 8.46 14.89 14.49
C MET A 154 9.62 14.71 13.52
N GLU A 155 9.33 14.57 12.23
CA GLU A 155 10.31 14.44 11.16
C GLU A 155 9.98 15.42 10.02
N ASN A 156 10.98 16.09 9.45
CA ASN A 156 10.80 17.07 8.35
C ASN A 156 10.89 16.43 6.95
N SER A 157 11.26 15.16 6.91
CA SER A 157 11.17 14.34 5.73
C SER A 157 11.03 12.87 6.12
N VAL A 158 10.49 12.08 5.20
CA VAL A 158 10.44 10.62 5.32
C VAL A 158 11.20 10.02 4.15
N THR A 159 12.23 9.26 4.46
CA THR A 159 12.99 8.48 3.47
C THR A 159 12.70 7.00 3.65
N SER A 160 12.33 6.33 2.57
CA SER A 160 12.18 4.87 2.55
C SER A 160 12.62 4.34 1.19
N GLY A 161 13.73 3.60 1.16
CA GLY A 161 14.37 3.21 -0.10
C GLY A 161 14.89 4.44 -0.87
N GLU A 162 14.49 4.56 -2.12
CA GLU A 162 14.83 5.69 -3.01
C GLU A 162 13.79 6.84 -2.95
N VAL A 163 12.70 6.65 -2.20
CA VAL A 163 11.65 7.65 -2.06
C VAL A 163 11.96 8.58 -0.88
N GLU A 164 12.04 9.87 -1.16
CA GLU A 164 12.10 10.94 -0.17
C GLU A 164 10.86 11.83 -0.28
N LEU A 165 10.22 12.06 0.86
CA LEU A 165 9.05 12.92 0.99
C LEU A 165 9.40 14.06 1.95
N ILE A 166 9.27 15.30 1.49
CA ILE A 166 9.55 16.49 2.28
C ILE A 166 8.24 17.02 2.85
N GLY A 167 8.23 17.30 4.15
CA GLY A 167 7.05 17.79 4.87
C GLY A 167 7.16 17.50 6.38
N GLU A 168 6.29 18.08 7.19
CA GLU A 168 6.26 17.81 8.63
C GLU A 168 5.39 16.57 8.92
N PHE A 169 6.02 15.52 9.43
CA PHE A 169 5.37 14.26 9.74
C PHE A 169 5.48 13.93 11.22
N LYS A 170 4.37 13.48 11.80
CA LYS A 170 4.36 12.76 13.08
C LYS A 170 4.73 11.31 12.83
N LYS A 171 5.77 10.83 13.50
CA LYS A 171 6.23 9.45 13.44
C LYS A 171 5.65 8.66 14.61
N PHE A 172 5.12 7.49 14.30
CA PHE A 172 4.63 6.52 15.25
C PHE A 172 5.30 5.16 15.06
N THR A 173 5.39 4.38 16.13
CA THR A 173 5.79 2.97 16.10
C THR A 173 4.68 2.09 16.64
N GLY A 174 4.47 0.95 15.98
CA GLY A 174 3.38 0.02 16.26
C GLY A 174 3.37 -1.13 15.24
N ASP A 175 2.40 -2.04 15.28
CA ASP A 175 1.28 -2.11 16.21
C ASP A 175 1.63 -2.94 17.46
N TYR A 176 1.56 -2.32 18.64
CA TYR A 176 1.88 -2.98 19.91
C TYR A 176 0.86 -4.02 20.34
N ALA A 177 -0.30 -4.13 19.68
CA ALA A 177 -1.24 -5.23 19.88
C ALA A 177 -0.63 -6.60 19.48
N ILE A 178 0.34 -6.62 18.55
CA ILE A 178 0.96 -7.85 18.05
C ILE A 178 2.23 -8.20 18.80
N ASN A 179 3.10 -7.21 19.04
CA ASN A 179 4.39 -7.45 19.65
C ASN A 179 4.80 -6.27 20.52
N LYS A 180 5.29 -6.57 21.74
CA LYS A 180 5.88 -5.58 22.65
C LYS A 180 7.12 -4.88 22.07
N ARG A 181 7.70 -5.43 21.00
CA ARG A 181 8.81 -4.88 20.22
C ARG A 181 8.38 -4.67 18.77
N ALA A 182 7.29 -3.94 18.58
CA ALA A 182 6.79 -3.58 17.26
C ALA A 182 7.88 -2.82 16.47
N LYS A 183 8.00 -3.12 15.18
CA LYS A 183 8.98 -2.49 14.27
C LYS A 183 8.31 -1.77 13.10
N GLY A 184 6.98 -1.77 13.07
CA GLY A 184 6.23 -1.02 12.07
C GLY A 184 6.36 0.47 12.32
N THR A 185 6.54 1.22 11.24
CA THR A 185 6.65 2.67 11.30
C THR A 185 5.50 3.29 10.52
N LEU A 186 4.76 4.19 11.17
CA LEU A 186 3.68 4.95 10.56
C LEU A 186 4.04 6.43 10.62
N TYR A 187 4.05 7.08 9.47
CA TYR A 187 4.16 8.52 9.35
C TYR A 187 2.84 9.11 8.89
N VAL A 188 2.47 10.23 9.47
CA VAL A 188 1.27 10.99 9.08
C VAL A 188 1.58 12.47 9.07
N VAL A 189 1.09 13.22 8.08
CA VAL A 189 1.35 14.66 8.00
C VAL A 189 0.78 15.37 9.25
N ALA A 190 1.56 16.28 9.83
CA ALA A 190 1.22 16.91 11.10
C ALA A 190 0.04 17.88 10.98
N ASP A 191 0.02 18.71 9.92
CA ASP A 191 -0.95 19.80 9.73
C ASP A 191 -2.40 19.34 9.70
N THR A 192 -2.68 18.19 9.08
CA THR A 192 -4.04 17.66 8.96
C THR A 192 -4.43 16.69 10.07
N ASN A 193 -3.52 16.45 11.02
CA ASN A 193 -3.70 15.54 12.15
C ASN A 193 -3.15 16.14 13.46
N PRO A 194 -3.51 17.39 13.84
CA PRO A 194 -2.96 18.07 15.00
C PRO A 194 -3.20 17.32 16.33
N GLU A 195 -4.27 16.55 16.41
CA GLU A 195 -4.72 15.82 17.60
C GLU A 195 -3.98 14.51 17.89
N LEU A 196 -3.26 13.96 16.91
CA LEU A 196 -2.55 12.68 17.02
C LEU A 196 -1.23 12.77 17.79
#